data_AF-A0A2V8Y5H2-F1
#
_entry.id   AF-A0A2V8Y5H2-F1
#
_cell.length_a   1.000
_cell.length_b   1.000
_cell.length_c   1.000
_cell.angle_alpha   90.00
_cell.angle_beta   90.00
_cell.angle_gamma   90.00
#
_symmetry.space_group_name_H-M   'P 1'
#
loop_
_entity.id
_entity.type
_entity.pdbx_description
1 polymer ?
#
loop_
_entity_poly.entity_id
_entity_poly.type
_entity_poly.pdbx_seq_one_letter_code
_entity_poly.pdbx_strand_id
1 'polypeptide(L)' 'MVGSRCGPFEKAMALLRAGKVDLQPLITRAFPLPEAAEGILFAQRPEVMKVILKPSEKKKMPHGQRGTEGAEQGHETGVS' A
#
# COMPACT_ATOMS: atom_id res chain seq x y z
N MET A 1 -15.52 12.60 -16.07
CA MET A 1 -16.32 11.71 -15.19
C MET A 1 -15.68 10.32 -15.22
N VAL A 2 -14.96 9.92 -14.16
CA VAL A 2 -14.47 8.54 -14.02
C VAL A 2 -15.58 7.76 -13.31
N GLY A 3 -16.49 7.19 -14.10
CA GLY A 3 -17.49 6.27 -13.57
C GLY A 3 -16.83 4.94 -13.24
N SER A 4 -17.04 4.44 -12.03
CA SER A 4 -16.60 3.10 -11.65
C SER A 4 -17.21 2.06 -12.59
N ARG A 5 -16.39 1.33 -13.36
CA ARG A 5 -16.83 0.30 -14.32
C ARG A 5 -17.03 -1.07 -13.63
N CYS A 6 -17.50 -1.07 -12.38
CA CYS A 6 -17.59 -2.27 -11.57
C CYS A 6 -18.64 -3.29 -12.04
N GLY A 7 -19.49 -2.97 -13.02
CA GLY A 7 -20.59 -3.84 -13.41
C GLY A 7 -21.49 -4.18 -12.21
N PRO A 8 -22.11 -5.37 -12.16
CA PRO A 8 -22.98 -5.78 -11.05
C PRO A 8 -22.18 -6.19 -9.81
N PHE A 9 -21.53 -5.22 -9.15
CA PHE A 9 -20.63 -5.46 -8.01
C PHE A 9 -21.31 -6.18 -6.84
N GLU A 10 -22.56 -5.82 -6.52
CA GLU A 10 -23.33 -6.47 -5.44
C GLU A 10 -23.47 -7.98 -5.64
N LYS A 11 -23.71 -8.42 -6.88
CA LYS A 11 -23.80 -9.84 -7.22
C LYS A 11 -22.46 -10.54 -7.03
N ALA A 12 -21.35 -9.90 -7.43
CA ALA A 12 -20.02 -10.43 -7.18
C ALA A 12 -19.75 -10.58 -5.67
N MET A 13 -20.10 -9.57 -4.86
CA MET A 13 -19.92 -9.64 -3.41
C MET A 13 -20.76 -10.73 -2.76
N ALA A 14 -22.00 -10.95 -3.21
CA ALA A 14 -22.83 -12.05 -2.72
C ALA A 14 -22.20 -13.42 -3.00
N LEU A 15 -21.60 -13.62 -4.18
CA LEU A 15 -20.90 -14.87 -4.52
C LEU A 15 -19.64 -15.09 -3.67
N LEU A 16 -18.84 -14.05 -3.46
CA LEU A 16 -17.62 -14.13 -2.65
C LEU A 16 -17.95 -14.39 -1.17
N ARG A 17 -18.93 -13.69 -0.60
CA ARG A 17 -19.37 -13.93 0.79
C ARG A 17 -19.91 -15.35 0.99
N ALA A 18 -20.60 -15.88 -0.02
CA ALA A 18 -21.10 -17.25 0.01
C ALA A 18 -20.03 -18.32 -0.26
N GLY A 19 -18.77 -17.94 -0.51
CA GLY A 19 -17.69 -18.88 -0.83
C GLY A 19 -17.88 -19.64 -2.15
N LYS A 20 -18.76 -19.15 -3.03
CA LYS A 20 -19.10 -19.83 -4.31
C LYS A 20 -18.05 -19.66 -5.40
N VAL A 21 -17.07 -18.78 -5.16
CA VAL A 21 -15.95 -18.50 -6.06
C VAL A 21 -14.71 -18.35 -5.19
N ASP A 22 -13.69 -19.16 -5.45
CA ASP A 22 -12.37 -19.02 -4.84
C ASP A 22 -11.47 -18.18 -5.75
N LEU A 23 -10.97 -17.05 -5.22
CA LEU A 23 -10.07 -16.14 -5.93
C LEU A 23 -8.61 -16.33 -5.53
N GLN A 24 -8.33 -17.10 -4.46
CA GLN A 24 -6.96 -17.30 -3.98
C GLN A 24 -6.02 -17.83 -5.06
N PRO A 25 -6.42 -18.78 -5.94
CA PRO A 25 -5.56 -19.29 -7.01
C PRO A 25 -5.16 -18.25 -8.06
N LEU A 26 -5.91 -17.14 -8.17
CA LEU A 26 -5.56 -16.06 -9.09
C LEU A 26 -4.38 -15.23 -8.59
N ILE A 27 -4.12 -15.24 -7.28
CA ILE A 27 -3.07 -14.45 -6.65
C ILE A 27 -1.73 -15.19 -6.82
N THR A 28 -0.90 -14.67 -7.73
CA THR A 28 0.43 -15.22 -7.96
C THR A 28 1.40 -14.82 -6.86
N ARG A 29 1.38 -13.55 -6.42
CA ARG A 29 2.25 -13.04 -5.36
C ARG A 29 1.70 -11.77 -4.71
N ALA A 30 2.09 -11.53 -3.46
CA ALA A 30 1.87 -10.25 -2.79
C ALA A 30 3.22 -9.62 -2.42
N PHE A 31 3.33 -8.30 -2.60
CA PHE A 31 4.49 -7.49 -2.23
C PHE A 31 4.04 -6.39 -1.24
N PRO A 32 4.88 -5.99 -0.27
CA PRO A 32 4.62 -4.78 0.50
C PRO A 32 4.72 -3.55 -0.41
N LEU A 33 3.99 -2.48 -0.08
CA LEU A 33 3.91 -1.26 -0.89
C LEU A 33 5.28 -0.60 -1.17
N PRO A 34 6.27 -0.60 -0.25
CA PRO A 34 7.63 -0.13 -0.56
C PRO A 34 8.31 -0.88 -1.70
N GLU A 35 7.93 -2.14 -1.96
CA GLU A 35 8.44 -2.98 -3.06
C GLU A 35 7.55 -2.90 -4.31
N ALA A 36 6.71 -1.87 -4.45
CA ALA A 36 5.77 -1.76 -5.57
C ALA A 36 6.44 -1.83 -6.95
N ALA A 37 7.63 -1.23 -7.10
CA ALA A 37 8.37 -1.28 -8.36
C ALA A 37 8.72 -2.73 -8.76
N GLU A 38 9.23 -3.52 -7.82
CA GLU A 38 9.53 -4.94 -8.02
C GLU A 38 8.27 -5.75 -8.30
N GLY A 39 7.19 -5.47 -7.56
CA GLY A 39 5.90 -6.13 -7.77
C GLY A 39 5.31 -5.87 -9.16
N ILE A 40 5.47 -4.65 -9.68
CA ILE A 40 5.03 -4.28 -11.03
C ILE A 40 5.91 -4.95 -12.10
N LEU A 41 7.24 -4.98 -11.92
CA LEU A 41 8.13 -5.70 -12.82
C LEU A 41 7.83 -7.21 -12.84
N PHE A 42 7.57 -7.80 -11.68
CA PHE A 42 7.15 -9.20 -11.55
C PHE A 42 5.82 -9.46 -12.29
N ALA A 43 4.86 -8.53 -12.21
CA ALA A 43 3.56 -8.65 -12.86
C ALA A 43 3.60 -8.67 -14.39
N GLN A 44 4.70 -8.25 -15.02
CA GLN A 44 4.84 -8.22 -16.48
C GLN A 44 5.16 -9.61 -17.08
N ARG A 45 5.45 -10.60 -16.25
CA ARG A 45 5.77 -11.94 -16.73
C ARG A 45 4.49 -12.66 -17.21
N PRO A 46 4.53 -13.39 -18.34
CA PRO A 46 3.34 -13.99 -18.95
C PRO A 46 2.63 -15.02 -18.07
N GLU A 47 3.33 -15.64 -17.12
CA GLU A 47 2.79 -16.62 -16.17
C GLU A 47 2.09 -15.98 -14.95
N VAL A 48 2.17 -14.67 -14.78
CA VAL A 48 1.65 -13.97 -13.61
C VAL A 48 0.22 -13.46 -13.86
N MET A 49 -0.72 -13.93 -13.04
CA MET A 49 -2.15 -13.59 -13.15
C MET A 49 -2.54 -12.38 -12.32
N LYS A 50 -2.16 -12.35 -11.04
CA LYS A 50 -2.47 -11.22 -10.14
C LYS A 50 -1.36 -11.00 -9.13
N VAL A 51 -0.90 -9.76 -9.05
CA VAL A 51 -0.05 -9.25 -7.98
C VAL A 51 -0.87 -8.36 -7.05
N ILE A 52 -0.67 -8.54 -5.74
CA ILE A 52 -1.27 -7.70 -4.70
C ILE A 52 -0.19 -6.83 -4.08
N LEU A 53 -0.40 -5.52 -4.04
CA LEU A 53 0.42 -4.60 -3.26
C LEU A 53 -0.26 -4.36 -1.91
N LYS A 54 0.40 -4.79 -0.83
CA LYS A 54 -0.10 -4.61 0.54
C LYS A 54 0.32 -3.24 1.04
N PRO A 55 -0.62 -2.37 1.46
CA PRO A 55 -0.26 -1.11 2.09
C PRO A 55 0.62 -1.38 3.32
N SER A 56 1.58 -0.49 3.59
CA SER A 56 2.37 -0.60 4.82
C SER A 56 1.44 -0.47 6.01
N GLU A 57 1.58 -1.37 6.99
CA GLU A 57 0.96 -1.14 8.29
C GLU A 57 1.59 0.12 8.86
N LYS A 58 0.77 1.16 9.08
CA LYS A 58 1.21 2.24 9.96
C LYS A 58 1.44 1.59 11.32
N LYS A 59 2.70 1.48 11.76
CA LYS A 59 3.03 1.25 13.17
C LYS A 59 2.12 2.19 13.96
N LYS A 60 1.24 1.64 14.79
CA LYS A 60 0.28 2.41 15.59
C LYS A 60 1.07 3.50 16.32
N MET A 61 1.07 4.73 15.79
CA MET A 61 1.74 5.85 16.44
C MET A 61 0.83 6.23 17.60
N PRO A 62 1.25 6.05 18.87
CA PRO A 62 0.46 6.54 19.98
C PRO A 62 0.29 8.05 19.80
N HIS A 63 -0.95 8.50 19.67
CA HIS A 63 -1.30 9.92 19.71
C HIS A 63 -0.79 10.48 21.04
N GLY A 64 0.31 11.25 21.02
CA GLY A 64 0.79 11.89 22.25
C GLY A 64 2.23 12.39 22.32
N GLN A 65 3.10 12.17 21.33
CA GLN A 65 4.47 12.73 21.40
C GLN A 65 4.70 13.76 20.30
N ARG A 66 4.21 14.98 20.55
CA ARG A 66 4.77 16.19 19.96
C ARG A 66 5.85 16.68 20.93
N GLY A 67 7.03 16.04 20.86
CA GLY A 67 8.22 16.52 21.55
C GLY A 67 8.83 17.67 20.76
N THR A 68 8.84 18.85 21.36
CA THR A 68 9.63 20.02 20.94
C THR A 68 11.02 19.89 21.56
N GLU A 69 12.03 19.52 20.77
CA GLU A 69 13.47 19.55 21.12
C GLU A 69 14.24 19.76 19.81
N GLY A 70 15.17 20.70 19.61
CA GLY A 70 15.70 21.85 20.38
C GLY A 70 16.05 22.97 19.36
N ALA A 71 16.02 24.25 19.71
CA ALA A 71 17.01 24.98 20.50
C ALA A 71 18.45 24.89 19.94
N GLU A 72 18.87 26.00 19.33
CA GLU A 72 20.19 26.63 19.47
C GLU A 72 21.44 25.89 18.97
N GLN A 73 21.97 26.33 17.81
CA GLN A 73 23.40 26.33 17.56
C GLN A 73 23.79 27.69 16.97
N GLY A 74 24.46 28.48 17.81
CA GLY A 74 25.09 29.73 17.41
C GLY A 74 26.19 29.51 16.37
N HIS A 75 26.30 30.46 15.45
CA HIS A 75 27.52 30.62 14.65
C HIS A 75 27.97 32.08 14.80
N GLU A 76 28.79 32.26 15.81
CA GLU A 76 29.61 33.43 16.04
C GLU A 76 30.91 33.28 15.24
N THR A 77 31.05 34.05 14.16
CA THR A 77 32.37 34.40 13.61
C THR A 77 32.35 35.85 13.16
N GLY A 78 32.62 36.76 14.09
CA GLY A 78 33.26 38.02 13.78
C GLY A 78 34.78 37.83 13.93
N VAL A 79 35.52 37.94 12.84
CA VAL A 79 36.91 38.39 12.86
C VAL A 79 37.05 39.38 11.70
N SER A 80 37.69 40.49 12.03
CA SER A 80 37.98 41.68 11.23
C SER A 80 38.69 41.42 9.90
#